data_AF-A0A2J8NST1-F1
#
_entry.id   AF-A0A2J8NST1-F1
#
_cell.length_a   1.000
_cell.length_b   1.000
_cell.length_c   1.000
_cell.angle_alpha   90.00
_cell.angle_beta   90.00
_cell.angle_gamma   90.00
#
_symmetry.space_group_name_H-M   'P 1'
#
loop_
_entity.id
_entity.type
_entity.pdbx_description
1 polymer ?
#
loop_
_entity_poly.entity_id
_entity_poly.type
_entity_poly.pdbx_seq_one_letter_code
_entity_poly.pdbx_strand_id
1 'polypeptide(L)'
;VVKGEKILPVFDEPPNPTNVEESLKRIKENDAHLVEVNLNNIKNIPIPTLKDFAKALETNTHVKCFSLAATRSNDPVATAFAEMLKVNKTLKSLNVESNFITGVGILALIDALRDNETLAELKIDNQRQQLGTAVELEMAKMLEENTNILKFGYQFTQQGPRTRAANAITKNNDLVRKRRVEGDHQ
;
A
#
# COMPACT_ATOMS: atom_id res chain seq x y z
N VAL A 1 15.26 -44.12 12.25
CA VAL A 1 13.83 -43.80 12.05
C VAL A 1 13.68 -42.29 12.14
N VAL A 2 13.52 -41.59 11.02
CA VAL A 2 13.26 -40.14 11.01
C VAL A 2 11.82 -39.96 11.49
N LYS A 3 11.62 -39.29 12.63
CA LYS A 3 10.28 -38.91 13.11
C LYS A 3 9.73 -37.88 12.13
N GLY A 4 8.64 -38.22 11.44
CA GLY A 4 7.91 -37.26 10.60
C GLY A 4 7.50 -36.05 11.45
N GLU A 5 7.69 -34.86 10.91
CA GLU A 5 7.24 -33.63 11.54
C GLU A 5 5.74 -33.70 11.79
N LYS A 6 5.31 -33.36 13.01
CA LYS A 6 3.90 -33.28 13.35
C LYS A 6 3.30 -32.12 12.56
N ILE A 7 2.44 -32.43 11.60
CA ILE A 7 1.62 -31.44 10.90
C ILE A 7 0.82 -30.69 11.96
N LEU A 8 1.14 -29.42 12.17
CA LEU A 8 0.32 -28.53 12.97
C LEU A 8 -1.01 -28.36 12.22
N PRO A 9 -2.17 -28.54 12.88
CA PRO A 9 -3.44 -28.25 12.25
C PRO A 9 -3.45 -26.79 11.80
N VAL A 10 -3.69 -26.56 10.51
CA VAL A 10 -3.96 -25.22 10.00
C VAL A 10 -5.33 -24.83 10.53
N PHE A 11 -5.37 -23.92 11.49
CA PHE A 11 -6.62 -23.29 11.90
C PHE A 11 -6.99 -22.28 10.82
N ASP A 12 -8.03 -22.57 10.05
CA ASP A 12 -8.56 -21.61 9.08
C ASP A 12 -9.05 -20.36 9.84
N GLU A 13 -8.41 -19.22 9.61
CA GLU A 13 -8.92 -17.94 10.09
C GLU A 13 -10.32 -17.70 9.51
N PRO A 14 -11.27 -17.14 10.29
CA PRO A 14 -12.58 -16.81 9.76
C PRO A 14 -12.45 -15.83 8.58
N PRO A 15 -13.37 -15.88 7.60
CA PRO A 15 -13.35 -14.95 6.48
C PRO A 15 -13.47 -13.51 6.99
N ASN A 16 -12.85 -12.57 6.26
CA ASN A 16 -12.91 -11.15 6.59
C ASN A 16 -14.38 -10.68 6.65
N PRO A 17 -14.85 -10.13 7.79
CA PRO A 17 -16.25 -9.78 8.01
C PRO A 17 -16.66 -8.44 7.38
N THR A 18 -15.73 -7.68 6.78
CA THR A 18 -16.00 -6.35 6.22
C THR A 18 -17.07 -6.41 5.13
N ASN A 19 -18.15 -5.63 5.30
CA ASN A 19 -19.15 -5.43 4.26
C ASN A 19 -18.63 -4.42 3.23
N VAL A 20 -18.39 -4.89 1.99
CA VAL A 20 -17.82 -4.10 0.90
C VAL A 20 -18.72 -2.92 0.50
N GLU A 21 -20.02 -3.15 0.34
CA GLU A 21 -20.97 -2.13 -0.12
C GLU A 21 -21.15 -1.03 0.92
N GLU A 22 -21.31 -1.42 2.18
CA GLU A 22 -21.44 -0.47 3.29
C GLU A 22 -20.16 0.33 3.50
N SER A 23 -18.98 -0.31 3.38
CA SER A 23 -17.70 0.41 3.47
C SER A 23 -17.55 1.44 2.35
N LEU A 24 -17.92 1.07 1.11
CA LEU A 24 -17.89 2.00 -0.02
C LEU A 24 -18.85 3.16 0.18
N LYS A 25 -20.07 2.88 0.67
CA LYS A 25 -21.06 3.90 0.99
C LYS A 25 -20.53 4.88 2.04
N ARG A 26 -19.98 4.38 3.16
CA ARG A 26 -19.41 5.22 4.23
C ARG A 26 -18.22 6.06 3.78
N ILE A 27 -17.39 5.55 2.86
CA ILE A 27 -16.32 6.36 2.23
C ILE A 27 -16.93 7.50 1.42
N LYS A 28 -17.96 7.22 0.59
CA LYS A 28 -18.65 8.23 -0.23
C LYS A 28 -19.36 9.29 0.61
N GLU A 29 -19.90 8.90 1.77
CA GLU A 29 -20.52 9.81 2.75
C GLU A 29 -19.49 10.58 3.60
N ASN A 30 -18.19 10.32 3.39
CA ASN A 30 -17.09 10.90 4.15
C ASN A 30 -17.27 10.73 5.68
N ASP A 31 -17.66 9.53 6.11
CA ASP A 31 -17.92 9.22 7.52
C ASP A 31 -16.65 9.43 8.37
N ALA A 32 -16.74 10.36 9.33
CA ALA A 32 -15.66 10.72 10.24
C ALA A 32 -15.18 9.56 11.13
N HIS A 33 -16.02 8.55 11.34
CA HIS A 33 -15.69 7.37 12.15
C HIS A 33 -15.01 6.26 11.35
N LEU A 34 -14.99 6.35 10.01
CA LEU A 34 -14.34 5.36 9.16
C LEU A 34 -12.89 5.79 8.89
N VAL A 35 -11.98 5.30 9.73
CA VAL A 35 -10.55 5.64 9.68
C VAL A 35 -9.74 4.55 8.96
N GLU A 36 -10.20 3.31 9.01
CA GLU A 36 -9.54 2.15 8.41
C GLU A 36 -10.52 1.31 7.60
N VAL A 37 -10.10 0.89 6.40
CA VAL A 37 -10.85 -0.02 5.54
C VAL A 37 -9.96 -1.19 5.16
N ASN A 38 -10.38 -2.39 5.56
CA ASN A 38 -9.67 -3.63 5.34
C ASN A 38 -10.52 -4.61 4.51
N LEU A 39 -10.17 -4.73 3.24
CA LEU A 39 -10.77 -5.65 2.27
C LEU A 39 -9.95 -6.94 2.08
N ASN A 40 -8.97 -7.20 2.94
CA ASN A 40 -8.03 -8.30 2.74
C ASN A 40 -8.74 -9.64 2.65
N ASN A 41 -8.30 -10.49 1.72
CA ASN A 41 -8.82 -11.85 1.51
C ASN A 41 -10.31 -11.94 1.11
N ILE A 42 -10.99 -10.81 0.86
CA ILE A 42 -12.35 -10.82 0.32
C ILE A 42 -12.27 -11.14 -1.17
N LYS A 43 -12.66 -12.36 -1.52
CA LYS A 43 -12.62 -12.87 -2.88
C LYS A 43 -13.79 -12.30 -3.69
N ASN A 44 -13.59 -12.16 -4.99
CA ASN A 44 -14.63 -11.82 -5.98
C ASN A 44 -15.22 -10.40 -5.84
N ILE A 45 -14.49 -9.44 -5.28
CA ILE A 45 -14.88 -8.03 -5.42
C ILE A 45 -14.72 -7.65 -6.90
N PRO A 46 -15.77 -7.12 -7.57
CA PRO A 46 -15.65 -6.68 -8.95
C PRO A 46 -14.59 -5.58 -9.09
N ILE A 47 -13.78 -5.65 -10.16
CA ILE A 47 -12.80 -4.61 -10.49
C ILE A 47 -13.43 -3.19 -10.54
N PRO A 48 -14.64 -2.99 -11.11
CA PRO A 48 -15.31 -1.69 -11.04
C PRO A 48 -15.53 -1.21 -9.60
N THR A 49 -15.92 -2.08 -8.69
CA THR A 49 -16.13 -1.74 -7.27
C THR A 49 -14.81 -1.31 -6.60
N LEU A 50 -13.69 -1.98 -6.88
CA LEU A 50 -12.38 -1.57 -6.37
C LEU A 50 -11.94 -0.20 -6.92
N LYS A 51 -12.27 0.09 -8.19
CA LYS A 51 -12.04 1.42 -8.78
C LYS A 51 -12.95 2.48 -8.14
N ASP A 52 -14.19 2.12 -7.78
CA ASP A 52 -15.10 3.03 -7.08
C ASP A 52 -14.57 3.40 -5.69
N PHE A 53 -13.89 2.49 -4.98
CA PHE A 53 -13.18 2.82 -3.75
C PHE A 53 -12.11 3.87 -3.98
N ALA A 54 -11.23 3.67 -4.98
CA ALA A 54 -10.21 4.66 -5.31
C ALA A 54 -10.84 6.01 -5.66
N LYS A 55 -11.90 6.03 -6.46
CA LYS A 55 -12.61 7.26 -6.82
C LYS A 55 -13.23 7.96 -5.62
N ALA A 56 -13.88 7.22 -4.73
CA ALA A 56 -14.50 7.78 -3.52
C ALA A 56 -13.44 8.31 -2.53
N LEU A 57 -12.27 7.67 -2.49
CA LEU A 57 -11.15 8.11 -1.65
C LEU A 57 -10.51 9.42 -2.13
N GLU A 58 -10.64 9.83 -3.39
CA GLU A 58 -10.08 11.10 -3.89
C GLU A 58 -10.44 12.30 -3.01
N THR A 59 -11.70 12.36 -2.54
CA THR A 59 -12.23 13.46 -1.72
C THR A 59 -12.42 13.10 -0.24
N ASN A 60 -12.12 11.87 0.15
CA ASN A 60 -12.31 11.42 1.53
C ASN A 60 -11.24 12.02 2.48
N THR A 61 -11.68 12.56 3.60
CA THR A 61 -10.83 13.27 4.58
C THR A 61 -10.56 12.50 5.87
N HIS A 62 -11.09 11.27 5.99
CA HIS A 62 -11.06 10.52 7.24
C HIS A 62 -10.27 9.21 7.16
N VAL A 63 -10.39 8.45 6.06
CA VAL A 63 -9.68 7.17 5.91
C VAL A 63 -8.17 7.40 5.86
N LYS A 64 -7.46 6.81 6.83
CA LYS A 64 -6.00 6.84 6.95
C LYS A 64 -5.36 5.54 6.48
N CYS A 65 -6.06 4.42 6.57
CA CYS A 65 -5.53 3.11 6.20
C CYS A 65 -6.48 2.41 5.24
N PHE A 66 -5.98 2.00 4.07
CA PHE A 66 -6.74 1.23 3.10
C PHE A 66 -5.96 -0.01 2.67
N SER A 67 -6.56 -1.18 2.80
CA SER A 67 -5.93 -2.46 2.49
C SER A 67 -6.84 -3.30 1.61
N LEU A 68 -6.30 -3.80 0.50
CA LEU A 68 -6.98 -4.70 -0.44
C LEU A 68 -6.07 -5.88 -0.84
N ALA A 69 -5.31 -6.40 0.12
CA ALA A 69 -4.41 -7.51 -0.12
C ALA A 69 -5.19 -8.79 -0.46
N ALA A 70 -4.67 -9.58 -1.40
CA ALA A 70 -5.29 -10.84 -1.82
C ALA A 70 -6.76 -10.71 -2.33
N THR A 71 -7.06 -9.64 -3.05
CA THR A 71 -8.40 -9.37 -3.63
C THR A 71 -8.49 -9.63 -5.14
N ARG A 72 -7.42 -10.16 -5.75
CA ARG A 72 -7.27 -10.32 -7.21
C ARG A 72 -7.25 -8.99 -7.98
N SER A 73 -6.78 -7.92 -7.33
CA SER A 73 -6.57 -6.62 -7.97
C SER A 73 -5.50 -6.70 -9.07
N ASN A 74 -5.59 -5.80 -10.06
CA ASN A 74 -4.74 -5.76 -11.24
C ASN A 74 -4.36 -4.31 -11.62
N ASP A 75 -3.65 -4.12 -12.73
CA ASP A 75 -3.16 -2.80 -13.16
C ASP A 75 -4.25 -1.71 -13.23
N PRO A 76 -5.45 -1.94 -13.79
CA PRO A 76 -6.55 -0.97 -13.73
C PRO A 76 -6.90 -0.48 -12.31
N VAL A 77 -6.83 -1.36 -11.31
CA VAL A 77 -7.05 -0.98 -9.91
C VAL A 77 -5.86 -0.15 -9.41
N ALA A 78 -4.63 -0.60 -9.66
CA ALA A 78 -3.42 0.14 -9.28
C ALA A 78 -3.38 1.56 -9.87
N THR A 79 -3.72 1.71 -11.15
CA THR A 79 -3.83 3.02 -11.81
C THR A 79 -4.92 3.89 -11.18
N ALA A 80 -6.07 3.33 -10.82
CA ALA A 80 -7.11 4.10 -10.13
C ALA A 80 -6.63 4.60 -8.75
N PHE A 81 -5.91 3.77 -7.99
CA PHE A 81 -5.29 4.19 -6.74
C PHE A 81 -4.16 5.20 -6.95
N ALA A 82 -3.39 5.11 -8.03
CA ALA A 82 -2.38 6.10 -8.38
C ALA A 82 -3.01 7.48 -8.66
N GLU A 83 -4.08 7.55 -9.45
CA GLU A 83 -4.80 8.82 -9.68
C GLU A 83 -5.40 9.36 -8.37
N MET A 84 -5.94 8.49 -7.53
CA MET A 84 -6.41 8.89 -6.20
C MET A 84 -5.30 9.48 -5.35
N LEU A 85 -4.10 8.88 -5.33
CA LEU A 85 -2.96 9.37 -4.55
C LEU A 85 -2.46 10.75 -5.03
N LYS A 86 -2.65 11.12 -6.30
CA LYS A 86 -2.29 12.48 -6.75
C LYS A 86 -3.16 13.55 -6.08
N VAL A 87 -4.43 13.22 -5.80
CA VAL A 87 -5.44 14.14 -5.26
C VAL A 87 -5.54 14.04 -3.73
N ASN A 88 -5.66 12.83 -3.19
CA ASN A 88 -5.93 12.60 -1.78
C ASN A 88 -4.76 13.04 -0.89
N LYS A 89 -5.06 13.84 0.14
CA LYS A 89 -4.09 14.34 1.13
C LYS A 89 -4.35 13.80 2.54
N THR A 90 -4.98 12.62 2.62
CA THR A 90 -5.52 12.07 3.87
C THR A 90 -4.89 10.74 4.21
N LEU A 91 -4.78 9.86 3.21
CA LEU A 91 -4.38 8.47 3.34
C LEU A 91 -2.92 8.40 3.81
N LYS A 92 -2.67 7.52 4.78
CA LYS A 92 -1.36 7.29 5.41
C LYS A 92 -0.77 5.94 5.06
N SER A 93 -1.61 4.92 4.84
CA SER A 93 -1.20 3.57 4.51
C SER A 93 -2.04 3.00 3.38
N LEU A 94 -1.37 2.44 2.37
CA LEU A 94 -1.98 1.67 1.28
C LEU A 94 -1.31 0.29 1.20
N ASN A 95 -2.12 -0.76 1.26
CA ASN A 95 -1.65 -2.14 1.07
C ASN A 95 -2.35 -2.83 -0.09
N VAL A 96 -1.58 -3.12 -1.15
CA VAL A 96 -2.00 -3.84 -2.36
C VAL A 96 -1.24 -5.18 -2.54
N GLU A 97 -0.69 -5.75 -1.46
CA GLU A 97 0.07 -7.01 -1.47
C GLU A 97 -0.74 -8.20 -2.04
N SER A 98 -0.03 -9.22 -2.50
CA SER A 98 -0.66 -10.51 -2.85
C SER A 98 -1.73 -10.42 -3.96
N ASN A 99 -1.50 -9.57 -4.96
CA ASN A 99 -2.43 -9.32 -6.06
C ASN A 99 -1.80 -9.68 -7.42
N PHE A 100 -2.42 -9.25 -8.53
CA PHE A 100 -2.00 -9.49 -9.91
C PHE A 100 -1.56 -8.17 -10.58
N ILE A 101 -0.94 -7.28 -9.80
CA ILE A 101 -0.45 -6.00 -10.31
C ILE A 101 0.93 -6.25 -10.94
N THR A 102 1.10 -5.80 -12.17
CA THR A 102 2.35 -5.93 -12.91
C THR A 102 3.25 -4.72 -12.66
N GLY A 103 4.44 -4.72 -13.26
CA GLY A 103 5.33 -3.55 -13.26
C GLY A 103 4.63 -2.26 -13.72
N VAL A 104 3.68 -2.33 -14.65
CA VAL A 104 2.95 -1.16 -15.15
C VAL A 104 2.11 -0.51 -14.05
N GLY A 105 1.30 -1.30 -13.34
CA GLY A 105 0.48 -0.79 -12.24
C GLY A 105 1.32 -0.30 -11.06
N ILE A 106 2.44 -0.97 -10.75
CA ILE A 106 3.36 -0.51 -9.72
C ILE A 106 4.01 0.82 -10.09
N LEU A 107 4.53 0.98 -11.31
CA LEU A 107 5.11 2.25 -11.75
C LEU A 107 4.10 3.40 -11.65
N ALA A 108 2.83 3.17 -11.98
CA ALA A 108 1.79 4.19 -11.80
C ALA A 108 1.65 4.63 -10.33
N LEU A 109 1.65 3.69 -9.38
CA LEU A 109 1.63 4.00 -7.95
C LEU A 109 2.88 4.80 -7.53
N ILE A 110 4.06 4.38 -7.99
CA ILE A 110 5.34 5.03 -7.67
C ILE A 110 5.38 6.45 -8.21
N ASP A 111 4.93 6.69 -9.44
CA ASP A 111 4.87 8.02 -10.03
C ASP A 111 3.94 8.96 -9.25
N ALA A 112 2.80 8.45 -8.76
CA ALA A 112 1.90 9.25 -7.93
C ALA A 112 2.50 9.64 -6.57
N LEU A 113 3.48 8.89 -6.06
CA LEU A 113 4.14 9.22 -4.79
C LEU A 113 5.15 10.37 -4.89
N ARG A 114 5.56 10.77 -6.10
CA ARG A 114 6.52 11.87 -6.29
C ARG A 114 5.99 13.18 -5.70
N ASP A 115 4.68 13.42 -5.84
CA ASP A 115 4.00 14.63 -5.37
C ASP A 115 3.03 14.36 -4.19
N ASN A 116 2.96 13.12 -3.70
CA ASN A 116 2.14 12.80 -2.52
C ASN A 116 2.93 13.01 -1.23
N GLU A 117 2.48 13.96 -0.42
CA GLU A 117 3.13 14.32 0.84
C GLU A 117 2.51 13.68 2.08
N THR A 118 1.56 12.76 1.89
CA THR A 118 0.67 12.30 2.96
C THR A 118 0.78 10.82 3.25
N LEU A 119 1.00 9.99 2.22
CA LEU A 119 1.21 8.57 2.35
C LEU A 119 2.57 8.30 2.99
N ALA A 120 2.56 7.53 4.08
CA ALA A 120 3.76 7.17 4.83
C ALA A 120 4.12 5.68 4.66
N GLU A 121 3.16 4.86 4.24
CA GLU A 121 3.34 3.43 4.08
C GLU A 121 2.70 2.94 2.77
N LEU A 122 3.51 2.28 1.94
CA LEU A 122 3.04 1.57 0.77
C LEU A 122 3.55 0.12 0.83
N LYS A 123 2.64 -0.84 0.73
CA LYS A 123 2.94 -2.27 0.66
C LYS A 123 2.46 -2.85 -0.66
N ILE A 124 3.39 -3.40 -1.44
CA ILE A 124 3.15 -3.88 -2.81
C ILE A 124 3.73 -5.28 -3.05
N ASP A 125 4.25 -5.95 -2.03
CA ASP A 125 4.94 -7.24 -2.17
C ASP A 125 4.02 -8.40 -2.60
N ASN A 126 4.64 -9.53 -2.93
CA ASN A 126 3.99 -10.80 -3.27
C ASN A 126 3.01 -10.70 -4.46
N GLN A 127 3.31 -9.86 -5.46
CA GLN A 127 2.53 -9.86 -6.70
C GLN A 127 2.70 -11.19 -7.45
N ARG A 128 1.69 -11.54 -8.26
CA ARG A 128 1.68 -12.79 -9.04
C ARG A 128 2.91 -12.99 -9.91
N GLN A 129 3.50 -11.90 -10.40
CA GLN A 129 4.68 -11.91 -11.25
C GLN A 129 5.78 -11.06 -10.60
N GLN A 130 7.04 -11.42 -10.85
CA GLN A 130 8.17 -10.57 -10.49
C GLN A 130 8.14 -9.27 -11.29
N LEU A 131 8.41 -8.15 -10.63
CA LEU A 131 8.31 -6.82 -11.25
C LEU A 131 9.49 -6.51 -12.17
N GLY A 132 10.65 -7.13 -11.94
CA GLY A 132 11.85 -7.00 -12.75
C GLY A 132 12.73 -5.81 -12.39
N THR A 133 14.01 -5.89 -12.77
CA THR A 133 15.07 -4.95 -12.36
C THR A 133 14.78 -3.49 -12.72
N ALA A 134 14.19 -3.22 -13.89
CA ALA A 134 13.89 -1.86 -14.32
C ALA A 134 12.89 -1.17 -13.37
N VAL A 135 11.85 -1.89 -12.94
CA VAL A 135 10.86 -1.37 -11.99
C VAL A 135 11.51 -1.15 -10.62
N GLU A 136 12.36 -2.08 -10.17
CA GLU A 136 13.07 -1.93 -8.89
C GLU A 136 13.99 -0.71 -8.86
N LEU A 137 14.68 -0.41 -9.96
CA LEU A 137 15.51 0.78 -10.09
C LEU A 137 14.69 2.07 -9.97
N GLU A 138 13.49 2.09 -10.55
CA GLU A 138 12.59 3.24 -10.49
C GLU A 138 11.97 3.42 -9.10
N MET A 139 11.58 2.32 -8.44
CA MET A 139 11.15 2.35 -7.03
C MET A 139 12.24 2.96 -6.13
N ALA A 140 13.48 2.49 -6.27
CA ALA A 140 14.60 3.00 -5.48
C ALA A 140 14.86 4.48 -5.75
N LYS A 141 14.80 4.92 -7.02
CA LYS A 141 14.95 6.33 -7.40
C LYS A 141 13.85 7.20 -6.77
N MET A 142 12.59 6.80 -6.88
CA MET A 142 11.49 7.55 -6.27
C MET A 142 11.66 7.66 -4.75
N LEU A 143 12.04 6.57 -4.07
CA LEU A 143 12.25 6.59 -2.63
C LEU A 143 13.37 7.54 -2.19
N GLU A 144 14.43 7.71 -2.99
CA GLU A 144 15.50 8.67 -2.71
C GLU A 144 15.04 10.13 -2.79
N GLU A 145 14.07 10.40 -3.66
CA GLU A 145 13.52 11.74 -3.94
C GLU A 145 12.34 12.07 -2.99
N ASN A 146 11.55 11.06 -2.57
CA ASN A 146 10.44 11.21 -1.64
C ASN A 146 10.91 11.12 -0.18
N THR A 147 10.53 12.10 0.65
CA THR A 147 10.90 12.12 2.09
C THR A 147 9.78 11.75 3.06
N ASN A 148 8.61 11.37 2.54
CA ASN A 148 7.40 11.11 3.31
C ASN A 148 7.15 9.62 3.55
N ILE A 149 7.57 8.75 2.61
CA ILE A 149 7.46 7.30 2.77
C ILE A 149 8.45 6.84 3.87
N LEU A 150 7.89 6.26 4.93
CA LEU A 150 8.61 5.74 6.09
C LEU A 150 8.69 4.21 6.09
N LYS A 151 7.80 3.56 5.35
CA LYS A 151 7.75 2.11 5.18
C LYS A 151 7.40 1.76 3.75
N PHE A 152 8.23 0.94 3.13
CA PHE A 152 8.02 0.44 1.78
C PHE A 152 8.08 -1.10 1.80
N GLY A 153 6.91 -1.73 1.71
CA GLY A 153 6.75 -3.19 1.74
C GLY A 153 6.98 -3.78 0.36
N TYR A 154 8.24 -4.11 0.05
CA TYR A 154 8.63 -4.84 -1.14
C TYR A 154 10.00 -5.50 -0.94
N GLN A 155 10.10 -6.80 -1.22
CA GLN A 155 11.37 -7.52 -1.21
C GLN A 155 12.12 -7.34 -2.53
N PHE A 156 13.05 -6.38 -2.57
CA PHE A 156 13.93 -6.16 -3.72
C PHE A 156 14.78 -7.40 -4.04
N THR A 157 14.78 -7.78 -5.32
CA THR A 157 15.57 -8.90 -5.84
C THR A 157 17.02 -8.48 -6.05
N GLN A 158 17.28 -7.26 -6.54
CA GLN A 158 18.61 -6.76 -6.85
C GLN A 158 19.24 -6.04 -5.64
N GLN A 159 20.52 -6.30 -5.38
CA GLN A 159 21.22 -5.68 -4.23
C GLN A 159 21.29 -4.15 -4.33
N GLY A 160 21.56 -3.60 -5.52
CA GLY A 160 21.68 -2.16 -5.75
C GLY A 160 20.41 -1.37 -5.33
N PRO A 161 19.25 -1.61 -5.98
CA PRO A 161 17.98 -1.01 -5.59
C PRO A 161 17.61 -1.23 -4.12
N ARG A 162 17.85 -2.43 -3.57
CA ARG A 162 17.58 -2.75 -2.16
C ARG A 162 18.32 -1.84 -1.20
N THR A 163 19.63 -1.67 -1.39
CA THR A 163 20.46 -0.82 -0.53
C THR A 163 20.03 0.64 -0.65
N ARG A 164 19.75 1.12 -1.87
CA ARG A 164 19.26 2.49 -2.12
C ARG A 164 17.94 2.76 -1.40
N ALA A 165 16.96 1.89 -1.58
CA ALA A 165 15.67 1.97 -0.91
C ALA A 165 15.81 1.93 0.63
N ALA A 166 16.61 1.00 1.17
CA ALA A 166 16.83 0.90 2.61
C ALA A 166 17.45 2.18 3.21
N ASN A 167 18.44 2.76 2.51
CA ASN A 167 19.06 4.02 2.92
C ASN A 167 18.07 5.18 2.89
N ALA A 168 17.26 5.28 1.83
CA ALA A 168 16.23 6.32 1.70
C ALA A 168 15.19 6.24 2.83
N ILE A 169 14.68 5.03 3.12
CA ILE A 169 13.75 4.81 4.22
C ILE A 169 14.38 5.15 5.58
N THR A 170 15.65 4.80 5.79
CA THR A 170 16.38 5.13 7.03
C THR A 170 16.51 6.65 7.18
N LYS A 171 16.90 7.35 6.12
CA LYS A 171 16.97 8.82 6.06
C LYS A 171 15.63 9.47 6.41
N ASN A 172 14.53 8.98 5.84
CA ASN A 172 13.19 9.55 6.09
C ASN A 172 12.74 9.36 7.55
N ASN A 173 12.98 8.18 8.12
CA ASN A 173 12.71 7.93 9.53
C ASN A 173 13.56 8.82 10.45
N ASP A 174 14.83 9.06 10.11
CA ASP A 174 15.69 9.99 10.85
C ASP A 174 15.21 11.45 10.77
N LEU A 175 14.69 11.89 9.62
CA LEU A 175 14.10 13.22 9.48
C LEU A 175 12.89 13.39 10.41
N VAL A 176 12.02 12.38 10.49
CA VAL A 176 10.88 12.39 11.43
C VAL A 176 11.37 12.42 12.87
N ARG A 177 12.40 11.64 13.21
CA ARG A 177 13.00 11.64 14.56
C ARG A 177 13.56 13.01 14.93
N LYS A 178 14.31 13.66 14.04
CA LYS A 178 14.86 15.01 14.28
C LYS A 178 13.78 16.05 14.52
N ARG A 179 12.73 16.06 13.69
CA ARG A 179 11.57 16.97 13.84
C ARG A 179 10.88 16.82 15.20
N ARG A 180 10.79 15.60 15.75
CA ARG A 180 10.22 15.36 17.08
C ARG A 180 11.10 15.96 18.18
N VAL A 181 12.40 15.68 18.15
CA VAL A 181 13.35 16.20 19.14
C VAL A 181 13.41 17.73 19.12
N GLU A 182 13.45 18.34 17.93
CA GLU A 182 13.48 19.80 17.78
C GLU A 182 12.16 20.47 18.19
N GLY A 183 11.02 19.82 17.95
CA GLY A 183 9.70 20.29 18.39
C GLY A 183 9.48 20.20 19.89
N ASP A 184 10.10 19.24 20.57
CA ASP A 184 10.04 19.09 22.04
C ASP A 184 10.92 20.13 22.78
N HIS A 185 11.72 20.91 22.05
CA HIS A 185 12.61 21.95 22.58
C HIS A 185 12.12 23.40 22.33
N GLN A 186 10.91 23.58 21.79
CA GLN A 186 10.24 24.88 21.62
C GLN A 186 9.03 24.99 22.54
#